data_AF-A0A0P7TX76-F1
#
_entry.id   AF-A0A0P7TX76-F1
#
_cell.length_a   1.000
_cell.length_b   1.000
_cell.length_c   1.000
_cell.angle_alpha   90.00
_cell.angle_beta   90.00
_cell.angle_gamma   90.00
#
_symmetry.space_group_name_H-M   'P 1'
#
loop_
_entity.id
_entity.type
_entity.pdbx_description
1 polymer ?
#
loop_
_entity_poly.entity_id
_entity_poly.type
_entity_poly.pdbx_seq_one_letter_code
_entity_poly.pdbx_strand_id
1 'polypeptide(L)'
;MLLYDEREAVQKKTFTKWVNSHLGRVTCRIGDLYTDLRDGRMLIRLLEVLSGEQLPRPTKGRMRIHCLENVDKALQFLKEQKVHLENMGSHDIVDGNHRLTLGLIWTIILRFQVIPKNLPAGHF
;
A
#
# COMPACT_ATOMS: atom_id res chain seq x y z
N MET A 1 -17.80 -15.61 -13.26
CA MET A 1 -17.78 -15.21 -11.84
C MET A 1 -16.70 -15.99 -11.09
N LEU A 2 -16.77 -17.33 -11.01
CA LEU A 2 -15.76 -18.17 -10.32
C LEU A 2 -14.28 -17.93 -10.73
N LEU A 3 -13.98 -17.84 -12.03
CA LEU A 3 -12.60 -17.60 -12.51
C LEU A 3 -12.04 -16.22 -12.12
N TYR A 4 -12.89 -15.22 -11.90
CA TYR A 4 -12.47 -13.88 -11.49
C TYR A 4 -12.05 -13.89 -10.01
N ASP A 5 -12.88 -14.53 -9.16
CA ASP A 5 -12.63 -14.65 -7.73
C ASP A 5 -11.38 -15.49 -7.45
N GLU A 6 -11.12 -16.56 -8.23
CA GLU A 6 -9.89 -17.34 -8.13
C GLU A 6 -8.65 -16.52 -8.49
N ARG A 7 -8.70 -15.73 -9.56
CA ARG A 7 -7.59 -14.85 -9.96
C ARG A 7 -7.32 -13.79 -8.91
N GLU A 8 -8.36 -13.17 -8.36
CA GLU A 8 -8.24 -12.19 -7.28
C GLU A 8 -7.62 -12.82 -6.02
N ALA A 9 -8.07 -14.02 -5.64
CA ALA A 9 -7.52 -14.74 -4.48
C ALA A 9 -6.04 -15.08 -4.65
N VAL A 10 -5.62 -15.51 -5.84
CA VAL A 10 -4.21 -15.78 -6.16
C VAL A 10 -3.39 -14.48 -6.13
N GLN A 11 -3.92 -13.39 -6.67
CA GLN A 11 -3.26 -12.08 -6.65
C GLN A 11 -3.10 -11.56 -5.21
N LYS A 12 -4.17 -11.59 -4.41
CA LYS A 12 -4.16 -11.25 -2.99
C LYS A 12 -3.10 -12.05 -2.24
N LYS A 13 -3.06 -13.37 -2.44
CA LYS A 13 -2.08 -14.25 -1.77
C LYS A 13 -0.64 -13.90 -2.16
N THR A 14 -0.41 -13.61 -3.43
CA THR A 14 0.89 -13.20 -3.95
C THR A 14 1.34 -11.87 -3.35
N PHE A 15 0.46 -10.86 -3.37
CA PHE A 15 0.73 -9.54 -2.80
C PHE A 15 0.92 -9.59 -1.29
N THR A 16 0.14 -10.42 -0.58
CA THR A 16 0.31 -10.62 0.87
C THR A 16 1.69 -11.20 1.20
N LYS A 17 2.16 -12.19 0.42
CA LYS A 17 3.51 -12.74 0.58
C LYS A 17 4.58 -11.70 0.28
N TRP A 18 4.39 -10.92 -0.77
CA TRP A 18 5.31 -9.85 -1.16
C TRP A 18 5.41 -8.75 -0.09
N VAL A 19 4.28 -8.28 0.46
CA VAL A 19 4.29 -7.31 1.57
C VAL A 19 5.04 -7.90 2.78
N ASN A 20 4.76 -9.16 3.12
CA ASN A 20 5.40 -9.83 4.26
C ASN A 20 6.90 -10.09 4.08
N SER A 21 7.41 -10.26 2.85
CA SER A 21 8.86 -10.39 2.64
C SER A 21 9.62 -9.10 2.95
N HIS A 22 8.95 -7.94 2.90
CA HIS A 22 9.52 -6.65 3.27
C HIS A 22 9.27 -6.34 4.75
N LEU A 23 8.02 -6.43 5.21
CA LEU A 23 7.67 -6.16 6.61
C LEU A 23 8.38 -7.10 7.60
N GLY A 24 8.68 -8.34 7.19
CA GLY A 24 9.43 -9.29 8.00
C GLY A 24 10.83 -8.79 8.39
N ARG A 25 11.44 -7.90 7.60
CA ARG A 25 12.74 -7.27 7.89
C ARG A 25 12.70 -6.34 9.12
N VAL A 26 11.50 -5.88 9.49
CA VAL A 26 11.24 -5.04 10.66
C VAL A 26 10.26 -5.73 11.63
N THR A 27 10.22 -7.07 11.62
CA THR A 27 9.41 -7.90 12.53
C THR A 27 7.90 -7.61 12.47
N CYS A 28 7.40 -7.07 11.35
CA CYS A 28 5.99 -6.83 11.11
C CYS A 28 5.43 -7.87 10.13
N ARG A 29 4.13 -8.14 10.21
CA ARG A 29 3.44 -9.07 9.32
C ARG A 29 1.96 -8.71 9.19
N ILE A 30 1.40 -8.96 8.02
CA ILE A 30 -0.05 -8.95 7.76
C ILE A 30 -0.55 -10.37 7.54
N GLY A 31 -1.75 -10.65 8.05
CA GLY A 31 -2.50 -11.89 7.81
C GLY A 31 -3.44 -11.74 6.62
N ASP A 32 -4.15 -10.62 6.53
CA ASP A 32 -5.10 -10.33 5.46
C ASP A 32 -4.86 -8.92 4.89
N LEU A 33 -4.53 -8.87 3.60
CA LEU A 33 -4.22 -7.64 2.87
C LEU A 33 -5.34 -6.59 2.94
N TYR A 34 -6.61 -7.02 2.94
CA TYR A 34 -7.75 -6.12 2.84
C TYR A 34 -8.16 -5.54 4.19
N THR A 35 -7.81 -6.21 5.30
CA THR A 35 -8.13 -5.72 6.64
C THR A 35 -6.95 -5.02 7.29
N ASP A 36 -5.74 -5.57 7.14
CA ASP A 36 -4.58 -5.15 7.93
C ASP A 36 -3.90 -3.89 7.38
N LEU A 37 -4.27 -3.47 6.17
CA LEU A 37 -3.84 -2.20 5.58
C LEU A 37 -4.79 -1.03 5.88
N ARG A 38 -6.00 -1.31 6.37
CA ARG A 38 -7.08 -0.31 6.51
C ARG A 38 -6.77 0.81 7.50
N ASP A 39 -5.93 0.54 8.50
CA ASP A 39 -5.53 1.56 9.49
C ASP A 39 -4.35 2.44 9.03
N GLY A 40 -3.80 2.16 7.85
CA GLY A 40 -2.69 2.86 7.20
C GLY A 40 -1.31 2.60 7.82
N ARG A 41 -1.21 1.93 8.97
CA ARG A 41 0.07 1.79 9.68
C ARG A 41 1.03 0.86 8.95
N MET A 42 0.53 -0.28 8.47
CA MET A 42 1.33 -1.23 7.72
C MET A 42 1.74 -0.68 6.35
N LEU A 43 0.92 0.19 5.74
CA LEU A 43 1.30 0.92 4.52
C LEU A 43 2.48 1.86 4.78
N ILE A 44 2.40 2.67 5.83
CA ILE A 44 3.52 3.56 6.23
C ILE A 44 4.79 2.73 6.44
N ARG A 45 4.72 1.66 7.25
CA ARG A 45 5.88 0.80 7.53
C ARG A 45 6.46 0.16 6.27
N LEU A 46 5.60 -0.32 5.38
CA LEU A 46 6.04 -0.90 4.12
C LEU A 46 6.80 0.12 3.27
N LEU A 47 6.29 1.35 3.17
CA LEU A 47 6.92 2.42 2.41
C LEU A 47 8.27 2.82 3.02
N GLU A 48 8.37 2.93 4.35
CA GLU A 48 9.64 3.18 5.04
C GLU A 48 10.70 2.10 4.69
N VAL A 49 10.30 0.83 4.71
CA VAL A 49 11.20 -0.30 4.39
C VAL A 49 11.64 -0.29 2.92
N LEU A 50 10.74 0.08 2.00
CA LEU A 50 11.02 0.09 0.57
C LEU A 50 11.89 1.29 0.15
N SER A 51 11.60 2.48 0.67
CA SER A 51 12.33 3.70 0.33
C SER A 51 13.65 3.82 1.11
N GLY A 52 13.69 3.30 2.34
CA GLY A 52 14.74 3.60 3.30
C GLY A 52 14.58 4.98 3.96
N GLU A 53 13.47 5.67 3.72
CA GLU A 53 13.15 6.99 4.27
C GLU A 53 12.17 6.87 5.44
N GLN A 54 12.24 7.80 6.38
CA GLN A 54 11.32 7.85 7.50
C GLN A 54 10.08 8.67 7.13
N LEU A 55 8.89 8.08 7.30
CA LEU A 55 7.63 8.76 7.04
C LEU A 55 7.09 9.43 8.32
N PRO A 56 6.16 10.40 8.21
CA PRO A 56 5.49 10.97 9.37
C PRO A 56 4.88 9.88 10.26
N ARG A 57 5.07 10.00 11.58
CA ARG A 57 4.60 8.99 12.52
C ARG A 57 3.08 8.76 12.37
N PRO A 58 2.63 7.49 12.41
CA PRO A 58 1.20 7.21 12.36
C PRO A 58 0.45 7.88 13.53
N THR A 59 -0.70 8.46 13.22
CA THR A 59 -1.66 8.95 14.21
C THR A 59 -2.13 7.76 15.05
N LYS A 60 -2.12 7.96 16.36
CA LYS A 60 -2.60 6.98 17.34
C LYS A 60 -4.13 7.02 17.41
N GLY A 61 -4.73 5.91 17.85
CA GLY A 61 -6.18 5.77 17.92
C GLY A 61 -6.73 4.77 16.90
N ARG A 62 -8.03 4.47 17.01
CA ARG A 62 -8.74 3.49 16.18
C ARG A 62 -9.97 4.04 15.47
N MET A 63 -10.36 5.28 15.74
CA MET A 63 -11.45 5.94 15.02
C MET A 63 -11.08 6.10 13.53
N ARG A 64 -12.11 6.10 12.67
CA ARG A 64 -11.97 6.20 11.21
C ARG A 64 -11.11 7.39 10.78
N ILE A 65 -11.22 8.53 11.47
CA ILE A 65 -10.42 9.73 11.16
C ILE A 65 -8.91 9.45 11.26
N HIS A 66 -8.47 8.70 12.27
CA HIS A 66 -7.05 8.38 12.44
C HIS A 66 -6.56 7.42 11.35
N CYS A 67 -7.42 6.49 10.92
CA CYS A 67 -7.12 5.58 9.82
C CYS A 67 -6.96 6.35 8.50
N LEU A 68 -7.89 7.28 8.22
CA LEU A 68 -7.82 8.15 7.03
C LEU A 68 -6.52 8.95 7.01
N GLU A 69 -6.19 9.63 8.12
CA GLU A 69 -4.94 10.40 8.24
C GLU A 69 -3.69 9.54 8.00
N ASN A 70 -3.68 8.30 8.49
CA ASN A 70 -2.55 7.39 8.29
C ASN A 70 -2.42 6.94 6.83
N VAL A 71 -3.54 6.61 6.19
CA VAL A 71 -3.52 6.27 4.77
C VAL A 71 -3.14 7.48 3.93
N ASP A 72 -3.65 8.68 4.25
CA ASP A 72 -3.31 9.92 3.55
C ASP A 72 -1.82 10.22 3.61
N LYS A 73 -1.15 10.01 4.75
CA LYS A 73 0.32 10.12 4.85
C LYS A 73 1.03 9.19 3.86
N ALA A 74 0.58 7.94 3.76
CA ALA A 74 1.15 6.97 2.82
C ALA A 74 0.92 7.36 1.36
N LEU A 75 -0.30 7.79 1.01
CA LEU A 75 -0.64 8.23 -0.35
C LEU A 75 0.10 9.52 -0.72
N GLN A 76 0.26 10.45 0.22
CA GLN A 76 1.01 11.69 0.02
C GLN A 76 2.49 11.40 -0.27
N PHE A 77 3.11 10.50 0.50
CA PHE A 77 4.48 10.05 0.22
C PHE A 77 4.62 9.45 -1.19
N LEU A 78 3.66 8.63 -1.63
CA LEU A 78 3.68 8.09 -2.99
C LEU A 78 3.60 9.19 -4.06
N LYS A 79 2.78 10.23 -3.86
CA LYS A 79 2.71 11.38 -4.77
C LYS A 79 4.05 12.13 -4.83
N GLU A 80 4.74 12.29 -3.70
CA GLU A 80 6.08 12.88 -3.63
C GLU A 80 7.11 12.05 -4.40
N GLN A 81 6.97 10.72 -4.34
CA GLN A 81 7.74 9.76 -5.14
C GLN A 81 7.32 9.69 -6.62
N LYS A 82 6.49 10.65 -7.07
CA LYS A 82 5.97 10.79 -8.45
C LYS A 82 5.10 9.63 -8.93
N VAL A 83 4.36 9.02 -8.01
CA VAL A 83 3.35 8.00 -8.33
C VAL A 83 2.02 8.69 -8.63
N HIS A 84 1.44 8.38 -9.79
CA HIS A 84 0.10 8.81 -10.16
C HIS A 84 -0.95 7.90 -9.54
N LEU A 85 -1.76 8.45 -8.63
CA LEU A 85 -2.83 7.75 -7.90
C LEU A 85 -4.21 8.25 -8.34
N GLU A 86 -4.44 8.30 -9.66
CA GLU A 86 -5.72 8.77 -10.20
C GLU A 86 -6.86 7.88 -9.71
N ASN A 87 -7.92 8.50 -9.18
CA ASN A 87 -9.11 7.83 -8.66
C ASN A 87 -8.90 6.97 -7.39
N MET A 88 -7.91 7.28 -6.55
CA MET A 88 -7.72 6.62 -5.25
C MET A 88 -7.66 7.63 -4.09
N GLY A 89 -8.58 7.49 -3.14
CA GLY A 89 -8.59 8.22 -1.87
C GLY A 89 -8.25 7.31 -0.68
N SER A 90 -7.94 7.92 0.46
CA SER A 90 -7.71 7.18 1.70
C SER A 90 -8.92 6.36 2.15
N HIS A 91 -10.12 6.91 1.95
CA HIS A 91 -11.38 6.24 2.28
C HIS A 91 -11.54 4.89 1.57
N ASP A 92 -11.07 4.73 0.33
CA ASP A 92 -11.14 3.47 -0.41
C ASP A 92 -10.38 2.34 0.31
N ILE A 93 -9.22 2.68 0.89
CA ILE A 93 -8.41 1.73 1.64
C ILE A 93 -9.01 1.52 3.03
N VAL A 94 -9.40 2.58 3.72
CA VAL A 94 -9.97 2.50 5.08
C VAL A 94 -11.29 1.73 5.09
N ASP A 95 -12.10 1.82 4.03
CA ASP A 95 -13.37 1.13 3.93
C ASP A 95 -13.21 -0.31 3.36
N GLY A 96 -12.01 -0.66 2.89
CA GLY A 96 -11.65 -2.02 2.49
C GLY A 96 -12.03 -2.37 1.05
N ASN A 97 -11.96 -1.43 0.12
CA ASN A 97 -12.20 -1.70 -1.29
C ASN A 97 -11.10 -2.63 -1.85
N HIS A 98 -11.45 -3.90 -2.10
CA HIS A 98 -10.49 -4.92 -2.52
C HIS A 98 -9.74 -4.54 -3.80
N ARG A 99 -10.48 -4.06 -4.82
CA ARG A 99 -9.92 -3.70 -6.13
C ARG A 99 -8.90 -2.57 -6.00
N LEU A 100 -9.23 -1.53 -5.25
CA LEU A 100 -8.34 -0.39 -5.05
C LEU A 100 -7.17 -0.72 -4.12
N THR A 101 -7.37 -1.59 -3.14
CA THR A 101 -6.28 -2.10 -2.28
C THR A 101 -5.26 -2.91 -3.09
N LEU A 102 -5.71 -3.82 -3.96
CA LEU A 102 -4.83 -4.56 -4.87
C LEU A 102 -4.12 -3.61 -5.84
N GLY A 103 -4.85 -2.64 -6.40
CA GLY A 103 -4.30 -1.61 -7.27
C GLY A 103 -3.19 -0.80 -6.59
N LEU A 104 -3.39 -0.39 -5.34
CA LEU A 104 -2.39 0.35 -4.57
C LEU A 104 -1.10 -0.47 -4.39
N ILE A 105 -1.22 -1.72 -3.96
CA ILE A 105 -0.05 -2.59 -3.74
C ILE A 105 0.68 -2.86 -5.06
N TRP A 106 -0.06 -3.07 -6.16
CA TRP A 106 0.52 -3.21 -7.48
C TRP A 106 1.33 -1.97 -7.89
N THR A 107 0.76 -0.77 -7.71
CA THR A 107 1.44 0.49 -7.99
C THR A 107 2.72 0.65 -7.16
N ILE A 108 2.68 0.27 -5.88
CA ILE A 108 3.86 0.29 -5.00
C ILE A 108 4.94 -0.69 -5.53
N ILE A 109 4.56 -1.92 -5.90
CA ILE A 109 5.48 -2.91 -6.47
C ILE A 109 6.17 -2.34 -7.72
N LEU A 110 5.39 -1.80 -8.66
CA LEU A 110 5.93 -1.22 -9.88
C LEU A 110 6.94 -0.11 -9.57
N ARG A 111 6.58 0.82 -8.67
CA ARG A 111 7.42 1.96 -8.34
C ARG A 111 8.77 1.60 -7.71
N PHE A 112 8.77 0.61 -6.82
CA PHE A 112 9.93 0.31 -5.97
C PHE A 112 10.75 -0.90 -6.43
N GLN A 113 10.22 -1.77 -7.29
CA GLN A 113 10.94 -2.95 -7.77
C GLN A 113 11.19 -2.96 -9.28
N VAL A 114 10.31 -2.37 -10.08
CA VAL A 114 10.41 -2.43 -11.54
C VAL A 114 11.00 -1.15 -12.11
N ILE A 115 10.52 0.00 -11.65
CA ILE A 115 10.94 1.30 -12.18
C ILE A 115 12.28 1.72 -11.54
N PRO A 116 13.34 1.95 -12.33
CA PRO A 116 14.61 2.45 -11.81
C PRO A 116 14.43 3.82 -11.15
N LYS A 117 15.13 4.07 -10.04
CA LYS A 117 15.06 5.35 -9.30
C LYS A 117 15.37 6.59 -10.14
N ASN A 118 16.12 6.43 -11.24
CA ASN A 118 16.60 7.53 -12.08
C ASN A 118 15.71 7.79 -13.33
N LEU A 119 14.58 7.10 -13.47
CA LEU A 119 13.69 7.34 -14.61
C LEU A 119 12.78 8.55 -14.32
N PRO A 120 12.79 9.61 -15.17
CA PRO A 120 11.93 10.77 -14.96
C PRO A 120 10.44 10.41 -15.13
N ALA A 121 9.59 10.99 -14.29
CA ALA A 121 8.15 10.81 -14.36
C ALA A 121 7.60 11.48 -15.64
N GLY A 122 6.83 10.72 -16.43
CA GLY A 122 6.27 11.19 -17.71
C GLY A 122 6.23 10.15 -18.83
N HIS A 123 6.69 8.92 -18.59
CA HIS A 123 6.71 7.84 -19.58
C HIS A 123 5.56 6.82 -19.44
N PHE A 124 4.58 7.04 -18.56
CA PHE A 124 3.41 6.19 -18.38
C PHE A 124 2.21 7.00 -17.94
#